data_AF-A0A5C7VQ52-F1
#
_entry.id   AF-A0A5C7VQ52-F1
#
_cell.length_a   1.000
_cell.length_b   1.000
_cell.length_c   1.000
_cell.angle_alpha   90.00
_cell.angle_beta   90.00
_cell.angle_gamma   90.00
#
_symmetry.space_group_name_H-M   'P 1'
#
loop_
_entity.id
_entity.type
_entity.pdbx_description
1 polymer ?
#
loop_
_entity_poly.entity_id
_entity_poly.type
_entity_poly.pdbx_seq_one_letter_code
_entity_poly.pdbx_strand_id
1 'polypeptide(L)'
;MHTLYRSLVIASSIAAAPLANASLIDFQGEPVGTYAGNTTTLLVDGTSVRFSGLGLQIRDLTPVFPSESSRVLSSLHDGQEITMELLGGATTNSLTFHNWISGVYTSEVDTIFVQAFDVANSLLGSVTSSDEFINLNFTGMARITFDDFTAGDGYLLDDFQYTVTAVPEPATWALMLFGLGGLVSIHHRKRTVQA
;
A
#
# COMPACT_ATOMS: atom_id res chain seq x y z
N MET A 1 43.74 -25.59 -44.57
CA MET A 1 42.50 -25.96 -43.86
C MET A 1 42.59 -25.40 -42.44
N HIS A 2 41.98 -24.25 -42.14
CA HIS A 2 41.79 -23.82 -40.74
C HIS A 2 40.51 -22.97 -40.66
N THR A 3 39.47 -23.57 -40.08
CA THR A 3 38.15 -22.97 -39.87
C THR A 3 38.11 -22.40 -38.46
N LEU A 4 38.01 -21.07 -38.31
CA LEU A 4 37.90 -20.37 -37.03
C LEU A 4 36.45 -20.40 -36.52
N TYR A 5 36.20 -21.11 -35.42
CA TYR A 5 34.94 -21.05 -34.68
C TYR A 5 34.93 -19.80 -33.78
N ARG A 6 34.00 -18.88 -34.02
CA ARG A 6 33.72 -17.74 -33.13
C ARG A 6 32.52 -18.09 -32.24
N SER A 7 32.79 -18.32 -30.96
CA SER A 7 31.76 -18.53 -29.94
C SER A 7 31.13 -17.19 -29.54
N LEU A 8 29.82 -17.06 -29.72
CA LEU A 8 29.02 -15.94 -29.21
C LEU A 8 28.54 -16.30 -27.80
N VAL A 9 29.03 -15.57 -26.79
CA VAL A 9 28.53 -15.66 -25.42
C VAL A 9 27.35 -14.68 -25.30
N ILE A 10 26.14 -15.20 -25.15
CA ILE A 10 24.95 -14.40 -24.83
C ILE A 10 24.84 -14.37 -23.31
N ALA A 11 25.10 -13.20 -22.72
CA ALA A 11 24.86 -12.98 -21.30
C ALA A 11 23.37 -12.64 -21.10
N SER A 12 22.61 -13.58 -20.55
CA SER A 12 21.22 -13.37 -20.13
C SER A 12 21.23 -12.69 -18.76
N SER A 13 20.98 -11.38 -18.71
CA SER A 13 20.69 -10.69 -17.46
C SER A 13 19.29 -11.05 -16.98
N ILE A 14 19.19 -11.93 -15.99
CA ILE A 14 17.94 -12.18 -15.25
C ILE A 14 17.75 -10.95 -14.34
N ALA A 15 16.76 -10.12 -14.66
CA ALA A 15 16.31 -9.09 -13.73
C ALA A 15 15.63 -9.80 -12.56
N ALA A 16 16.33 -9.86 -11.41
CA ALA A 16 15.71 -10.31 -10.17
C ALA A 16 14.65 -9.28 -9.78
N ALA A 17 13.39 -9.70 -9.69
CA ALA A 17 12.36 -8.88 -9.08
C ALA A 17 12.78 -8.60 -7.62
N PRO A 18 12.68 -7.36 -7.13
CA PRO A 18 12.97 -7.08 -5.72
C PRO A 18 12.01 -7.90 -4.85
N LEU A 19 12.54 -8.48 -3.77
CA LEU A 19 11.73 -9.08 -2.72
C LEU A 19 10.83 -7.96 -2.16
N ALA A 20 9.51 -8.16 -2.21
CA ALA A 20 8.57 -7.21 -1.66
C ALA A 20 8.71 -7.21 -0.12
N ASN A 21 9.22 -6.11 0.44
CA ASN A 21 9.18 -5.88 1.87
C ASN A 21 7.76 -5.42 2.27
N ALA A 22 7.34 -5.78 3.48
CA ALA A 22 6.12 -5.21 4.05
C ALA A 22 6.36 -3.73 4.37
N SER A 23 5.48 -2.88 3.85
CA SER A 23 5.40 -1.46 4.16
C SER A 23 4.71 -1.26 5.49
N LEU A 24 5.22 -0.32 6.29
CA LEU A 24 4.64 0.10 7.56
C LEU A 24 4.33 1.59 7.49
N ILE A 25 3.09 1.95 7.81
CA ILE A 25 2.72 3.32 8.14
C ILE A 25 2.56 3.38 9.65
N ASP A 26 3.45 4.10 10.30
CA ASP A 26 3.28 4.61 11.66
C ASP A 26 3.00 6.12 11.60
N PHE A 27 2.35 6.67 12.62
CA PHE A 27 2.07 8.12 12.69
C PHE A 27 3.02 8.87 13.63
N GLN A 28 4.11 8.24 14.07
CA GLN A 28 4.99 8.83 15.09
C GLN A 28 5.71 10.08 14.56
N GLY A 29 5.99 10.11 13.26
CA GLY A 29 6.56 11.27 12.57
C GLY A 29 5.56 12.38 12.20
N GLU A 30 4.25 12.13 12.31
CA GLU A 30 3.21 13.03 11.77
C GLU A 30 2.85 14.17 12.74
N PRO A 31 2.46 15.35 12.23
CA PRO A 31 2.04 16.46 13.06
C PRO A 31 0.72 16.15 13.78
N VAL A 32 0.69 16.42 15.09
CA VAL A 32 -0.51 16.26 15.91
C VAL A 32 -1.55 17.33 15.55
N GLY A 33 -2.81 16.92 15.46
CA GLY A 33 -3.96 17.78 15.16
C GLY A 33 -4.73 17.35 13.91
N THR A 34 -5.71 18.17 13.54
CA THR A 34 -6.59 17.91 12.39
C THR A 34 -5.91 18.25 11.07
N TYR A 35 -6.07 17.39 10.09
CA TYR A 35 -5.59 17.65 8.73
C TYR A 35 -6.53 18.59 7.98
N ALA A 36 -5.95 19.62 7.36
CA ALA A 36 -6.70 20.54 6.51
C ALA A 36 -7.34 19.79 5.34
N GLY A 37 -8.64 20.04 5.10
CA GLY A 37 -9.38 19.36 4.03
C GLY A 37 -9.62 17.88 4.31
N ASN A 38 -9.49 17.42 5.56
CA ASN A 38 -9.88 16.06 5.97
C ASN A 38 -9.08 14.97 5.25
N THR A 39 -7.82 15.26 4.88
CA THR A 39 -6.99 14.36 4.06
C THR A 39 -5.50 14.53 4.36
N THR A 40 -4.76 13.43 4.31
CA THR A 40 -3.29 13.41 4.30
C THR A 40 -2.78 12.38 3.30
N THR A 41 -1.56 12.53 2.82
CA THR A 41 -0.93 11.56 1.91
C THR A 41 0.50 11.32 2.33
N LEU A 42 0.81 10.05 2.61
CA LEU A 42 2.11 9.59 3.06
C LEU A 42 2.78 8.82 1.92
N LEU A 43 4.10 8.95 1.79
CA LEU A 43 4.89 8.17 0.85
C LEU A 43 5.62 7.08 1.61
N VAL A 44 5.22 5.82 1.42
CA VAL A 44 5.80 4.66 2.10
C VAL A 44 6.29 3.65 1.07
N ASP A 45 7.58 3.35 1.12
CA ASP A 45 8.27 2.45 0.16
C ASP A 45 7.97 2.76 -1.32
N GLY A 46 7.86 4.05 -1.65
CA GLY A 46 7.58 4.51 -3.01
C GLY A 46 6.11 4.45 -3.42
N THR A 47 5.21 4.02 -2.52
CA THR A 47 3.76 4.05 -2.72
C THR A 47 3.14 5.21 -1.96
N SER A 48 2.41 6.07 -2.67
CA SER A 48 1.62 7.12 -2.03
C SER A 48 0.33 6.52 -1.47
N VAL A 49 0.12 6.68 -0.17
CA VAL A 49 -1.08 6.24 0.53
C VAL A 49 -1.82 7.46 1.04
N ARG A 50 -3.09 7.59 0.65
CA ARG A 50 -3.97 8.67 1.08
C ARG A 50 -4.88 8.20 2.19
N PHE A 51 -4.97 8.98 3.25
CA PHE A 51 -6.01 8.86 4.26
C PHE A 51 -6.98 10.03 4.13
N SER A 52 -8.28 9.77 4.22
CA SER A 52 -9.32 10.81 4.20
C SER A 52 -10.50 10.44 5.08
N GLY A 53 -11.15 11.44 5.69
CA GLY A 53 -12.33 11.22 6.53
C GLY A 53 -12.71 12.50 7.26
N LEU A 54 -14.00 12.70 7.58
CA LEU A 54 -14.44 13.93 8.25
C LEU A 54 -13.74 14.08 9.61
N GLY A 55 -13.03 15.19 9.79
CA GLY A 55 -12.29 15.44 11.02
C GLY A 55 -11.03 14.59 11.18
N LEU A 56 -10.46 14.06 10.09
CA LEU A 56 -9.23 13.29 10.11
C LEU A 56 -8.13 14.02 10.90
N GLN A 57 -7.54 13.34 11.86
CA GLN A 57 -6.54 13.92 12.75
C GLN A 57 -5.52 12.88 13.23
N ILE A 58 -4.36 13.38 13.63
CA ILE A 58 -3.44 12.64 14.50
C ILE A 58 -3.67 13.09 15.94
N ARG A 59 -3.96 12.15 16.82
CA ARG A 59 -4.03 12.37 18.26
C ARG A 59 -2.72 11.94 18.90
N ASP A 60 -2.23 12.71 19.85
CA ASP A 60 -1.17 12.26 20.76
C ASP A 60 -1.82 11.85 22.08
N LEU A 61 -1.68 10.58 22.42
CA LEU A 61 -2.28 9.98 23.60
C LEU A 61 -1.32 9.91 24.77
N THR A 62 -0.17 10.59 24.73
CA THR A 62 0.68 10.69 25.92
C THR A 62 -0.03 11.43 27.07
N PRO A 63 0.14 10.98 28.33
CA PRO A 63 0.94 9.83 28.78
C PRO A 63 0.14 8.52 28.92
N VAL A 64 -1.09 8.46 28.40
CA VAL A 64 -2.00 7.30 28.57
C VAL A 64 -1.45 6.04 27.91
N PHE A 65 -0.70 6.19 26.80
CA PHE A 65 -0.08 5.11 26.03
C PHE A 65 1.45 5.28 25.94
N PRO A 66 2.21 4.21 25.64
CA PRO A 66 3.67 4.29 25.47
C PRO A 66 4.09 5.37 24.47
N SER A 67 5.17 6.10 24.77
CA SER A 67 5.63 7.23 23.94
C SER A 67 6.08 6.84 22.53
N GLU A 68 6.40 5.57 22.31
CA GLU A 68 6.81 5.04 21.01
C GLU A 68 5.61 4.74 20.08
N SER A 69 4.39 4.77 20.61
CA SER A 69 3.13 4.47 19.90
C SER A 69 2.03 5.45 20.29
N SER A 70 2.39 6.68 20.66
CA SER A 70 1.43 7.63 21.25
C SER A 70 0.63 8.39 20.20
N ARG A 71 1.13 8.44 18.95
CA ARG A 71 0.45 9.12 17.85
C ARG A 71 -0.37 8.16 17.04
N VAL A 72 -1.65 8.46 16.91
CA VAL A 72 -2.64 7.57 16.30
C VAL A 72 -3.53 8.32 15.33
N LEU A 73 -3.98 7.62 14.30
CA LEU A 73 -4.97 8.14 13.36
C LEU A 73 -6.38 8.00 13.94
N SER A 74 -7.19 9.04 13.79
CA SER A 74 -8.60 9.04 14.22
C SER A 74 -9.41 10.11 13.48
N SER A 75 -10.71 10.15 13.75
CA SER A 75 -11.59 11.27 13.40
C SER A 75 -11.87 12.15 14.64
N LEU A 76 -12.24 13.41 14.41
CA LEU A 76 -12.74 14.33 15.46
C LEU A 76 -14.13 13.97 15.97
N HIS A 77 -14.87 13.20 15.18
CA HIS A 77 -16.25 12.83 15.45
C HIS A 77 -16.32 11.32 15.52
N ASP A 78 -16.84 10.84 16.65
CA ASP A 78 -17.02 9.42 16.90
C ASP A 78 -17.96 8.83 15.83
N GLY A 79 -17.54 7.72 15.21
CA GLY A 79 -18.29 7.06 14.13
C GLY A 79 -18.30 7.77 12.77
N GLN A 80 -17.22 8.46 12.39
CA GLN A 80 -17.02 8.89 11.00
C GLN A 80 -16.12 7.91 10.26
N GLU A 81 -16.47 7.60 9.02
CA GLU A 81 -15.66 6.74 8.16
C GLU A 81 -14.30 7.39 7.83
N ILE A 82 -13.23 6.62 7.97
CA ILE A 82 -11.90 6.91 7.45
C ILE A 82 -11.66 6.00 6.25
N THR A 83 -11.11 6.56 5.19
CA THR A 83 -10.69 5.83 3.99
C THR A 83 -9.17 5.86 3.88
N MET A 84 -8.56 4.70 3.69
CA MET A 84 -7.18 4.52 3.22
C MET A 84 -7.22 4.14 1.73
N GLU A 85 -6.38 4.77 0.91
CA GLU A 85 -6.30 4.49 -0.53
C GLU A 85 -4.84 4.41 -0.99
N LEU A 86 -4.49 3.31 -1.67
CA LEU A 86 -3.23 3.15 -2.36
C LEU A 86 -3.32 3.85 -3.73
N LEU A 87 -2.54 4.90 -3.91
CA LEU A 87 -2.59 5.71 -5.14
C LEU A 87 -1.74 5.09 -6.26
N GLY A 88 -1.89 5.63 -7.48
CA GLY A 88 -1.10 5.19 -8.63
C GLY A 88 -1.49 3.81 -9.18
N GLY A 89 -2.68 3.31 -8.84
CA GLY A 89 -3.13 1.98 -9.22
C GLY A 89 -2.46 0.84 -8.44
N ALA A 90 -1.72 1.18 -7.38
CA ALA A 90 -1.16 0.20 -6.47
C ALA A 90 -2.28 -0.59 -5.77
N THR A 91 -2.00 -1.85 -5.49
CA THR A 91 -2.90 -2.72 -4.74
C THR A 91 -2.10 -3.50 -3.69
N THR A 92 -2.82 -4.09 -2.74
CA THR A 92 -2.28 -5.05 -1.79
C THR A 92 -3.20 -6.25 -1.63
N ASN A 93 -2.65 -7.38 -1.20
CA ASN A 93 -3.40 -8.60 -0.90
C ASN A 93 -3.63 -8.82 0.60
N SER A 94 -2.96 -8.01 1.42
CA SER A 94 -2.99 -8.15 2.88
C SER A 94 -2.81 -6.79 3.53
N LEU A 95 -3.64 -6.48 4.50
CA LEU A 95 -3.48 -5.32 5.37
C LEU A 95 -3.70 -5.78 6.81
N THR A 96 -2.75 -5.47 7.69
CA THR A 96 -2.93 -5.56 9.14
C THR A 96 -2.86 -4.15 9.70
N PHE A 97 -3.68 -3.83 10.69
CA PHE A 97 -3.58 -2.58 11.42
C PHE A 97 -3.94 -2.80 12.89
N HIS A 98 -3.51 -1.86 13.71
CA HIS A 98 -3.73 -1.88 15.15
C HIS A 98 -4.96 -1.05 15.50
N ASN A 99 -5.93 -1.68 16.18
CA ASN A 99 -7.05 -1.03 16.85
C ASN A 99 -6.64 -0.67 18.29
N TRP A 100 -6.28 0.59 18.49
CA TRP A 100 -5.53 0.98 19.67
C TRP A 100 -6.37 1.11 20.96
N ILE A 101 -7.71 1.11 20.84
CA ILE A 101 -8.60 1.18 22.01
C ILE A 101 -8.97 -0.21 22.52
N SER A 102 -8.90 -1.27 21.71
CA SER A 102 -9.46 -2.57 22.11
C SER A 102 -8.72 -3.23 23.28
N GLY A 103 -9.27 -3.12 24.48
CA GLY A 103 -9.02 -3.98 25.64
C GLY A 103 -7.60 -4.05 26.23
N VAL A 104 -6.58 -3.49 25.57
CA VAL A 104 -5.17 -3.59 26.01
C VAL A 104 -4.78 -2.43 26.94
N TYR A 105 -5.30 -1.23 26.71
CA TYR A 105 -4.93 -0.02 27.48
C TYR A 105 -6.14 0.69 28.10
N THR A 106 -7.34 0.34 27.67
CA THR A 106 -8.61 0.78 28.26
C THR A 106 -9.49 -0.44 28.53
N SER A 107 -10.57 -0.27 29.30
CA SER A 107 -11.62 -1.29 29.43
C SER A 107 -12.64 -1.22 28.29
N GLU A 108 -12.39 -0.39 27.28
CA GLU A 108 -13.25 -0.13 26.14
C GLU A 108 -12.99 -1.17 25.05
N VAL A 109 -14.01 -1.43 24.23
CA VAL A 109 -13.96 -2.41 23.16
C VAL A 109 -14.57 -1.79 21.91
N ASP A 110 -13.73 -1.20 21.08
CA ASP A 110 -14.16 -0.65 19.81
C ASP A 110 -14.29 -1.76 18.78
N THR A 111 -15.49 -1.90 18.23
CA THR A 111 -15.75 -2.83 17.14
C THR A 111 -15.69 -2.05 15.84
N ILE A 112 -14.72 -2.37 14.98
CA ILE A 112 -14.51 -1.67 13.72
C ILE A 112 -15.11 -2.50 12.60
N PHE A 113 -15.92 -1.85 11.76
CA PHE A 113 -16.35 -2.36 10.47
C PHE A 113 -15.39 -1.88 9.38
N VAL A 114 -14.78 -2.81 8.67
CA VAL A 114 -13.80 -2.53 7.63
C VAL A 114 -14.30 -3.09 6.30
N GLN A 115 -14.22 -2.30 5.24
CA GLN A 115 -14.55 -2.75 3.88
C GLN A 115 -13.37 -2.54 2.94
N ALA A 116 -13.11 -3.52 2.08
CA ALA A 116 -12.06 -3.45 1.09
C ALA A 116 -12.64 -3.38 -0.32
N PHE A 117 -12.08 -2.52 -1.16
CA PHE A 117 -12.48 -2.29 -2.54
C PHE A 117 -11.29 -2.39 -3.49
N ASP A 118 -11.56 -2.81 -4.72
CA ASP A 118 -10.58 -2.79 -5.79
C ASP A 118 -10.40 -1.39 -6.41
N VAL A 119 -9.52 -1.28 -7.41
CA VAL A 119 -9.25 -0.04 -8.17
C VAL A 119 -10.48 0.50 -8.92
N ALA A 120 -11.50 -0.33 -9.15
CA ALA A 120 -12.75 0.02 -9.81
C ALA A 120 -13.87 0.34 -8.79
N ASN A 121 -13.54 0.46 -7.50
CA ASN A 121 -14.49 0.64 -6.40
C ASN A 121 -15.49 -0.51 -6.20
N SER A 122 -15.18 -1.71 -6.69
CA SER A 122 -15.98 -2.90 -6.40
C SER A 122 -15.62 -3.45 -5.02
N LEU A 123 -16.63 -3.78 -4.22
CA LEU A 123 -16.44 -4.39 -2.90
C LEU A 123 -15.81 -5.79 -3.06
N LEU A 124 -14.66 -6.00 -2.43
CA LEU A 124 -13.98 -7.28 -2.35
C LEU A 124 -14.44 -8.10 -1.15
N GLY A 125 -14.72 -7.43 -0.04
CA GLY A 125 -15.16 -8.04 1.20
C GLY A 125 -15.14 -7.08 2.38
N SER A 126 -15.54 -7.58 3.54
CA SER A 126 -15.59 -6.81 4.77
C SER A 126 -15.21 -7.66 5.99
N VAL A 127 -14.71 -6.99 7.02
CA VAL A 127 -14.38 -7.57 8.33
C VAL A 127 -15.06 -6.72 9.39
N THR A 128 -15.70 -7.34 10.38
CA THR A 128 -16.12 -6.68 11.62
C THR A 128 -15.34 -7.32 12.75
N SER A 129 -14.53 -6.55 13.47
CA SER A 129 -13.71 -7.08 14.55
C SER A 129 -13.47 -6.04 15.63
N SER A 130 -13.33 -6.53 16.86
CA SER A 130 -12.83 -5.78 18.00
C SER A 130 -11.48 -6.30 18.47
N ASP A 131 -10.73 -7.01 17.62
CA ASP A 131 -9.39 -7.49 17.97
C ASP A 131 -8.40 -6.31 18.01
N GLU A 132 -7.33 -6.44 18.80
CA GLU A 132 -6.19 -5.50 18.81
C GLU A 132 -5.57 -5.39 17.42
N PHE A 133 -5.35 -6.52 16.75
CA PHE A 133 -4.81 -6.56 15.38
C PHE A 133 -5.86 -7.08 14.41
N ILE A 134 -6.33 -6.19 13.53
CA ILE A 134 -7.34 -6.54 12.53
C ILE A 134 -6.65 -6.84 11.20
N ASN A 135 -6.97 -8.00 10.63
CA ASN A 135 -6.34 -8.53 9.43
C ASN A 135 -7.34 -8.59 8.27
N LEU A 136 -6.96 -8.04 7.11
CA LEU A 136 -7.67 -8.15 5.85
C LEU A 136 -6.83 -8.96 4.87
N ASN A 137 -7.45 -9.95 4.22
CA ASN A 137 -6.78 -10.86 3.29
C ASN A 137 -7.59 -10.98 1.99
N PHE A 138 -7.84 -9.84 1.34
CA PHE A 138 -8.51 -9.79 0.03
C PHE A 138 -7.49 -9.47 -1.06
N THR A 139 -7.60 -10.11 -2.22
CA THR A 139 -6.67 -9.85 -3.33
C THR A 139 -7.04 -8.55 -4.05
N GLY A 140 -6.04 -7.71 -4.33
CA GLY A 140 -6.23 -6.50 -5.16
C GLY A 140 -6.90 -5.32 -4.44
N MET A 141 -6.75 -5.22 -3.12
CA MET A 141 -7.27 -4.08 -2.35
C MET A 141 -6.54 -2.80 -2.76
N ALA A 142 -7.31 -1.79 -3.18
CA ALA A 142 -6.81 -0.45 -3.50
C ALA A 142 -7.34 0.61 -2.54
N ARG A 143 -8.55 0.39 -2.02
CA ARG A 143 -9.22 1.31 -1.09
C ARG A 143 -9.82 0.52 0.06
N ILE A 144 -9.60 0.98 1.28
CA ILE A 144 -10.09 0.38 2.51
C ILE A 144 -10.84 1.46 3.28
N THR A 145 -12.06 1.17 3.73
CA THR A 145 -12.80 2.05 4.63
C THR A 145 -12.90 1.43 6.02
N PHE A 146 -12.83 2.27 7.04
CA PHE A 146 -12.92 1.94 8.45
C PHE A 146 -14.08 2.75 9.01
N ASP A 147 -14.99 2.08 9.70
CA ASP A 147 -16.12 2.72 10.35
C ASP A 147 -16.34 2.07 11.71
N ASP A 148 -16.96 2.81 12.61
CA ASP A 148 -17.39 2.29 13.90
C ASP A 148 -18.62 1.41 13.70
N PHE A 149 -18.59 0.16 14.15
CA PHE A 149 -19.74 -0.73 14.05
C PHE A 149 -20.88 -0.30 14.98
N THR A 150 -20.56 0.33 16.12
CA THR A 150 -21.55 0.78 17.11
C THR A 150 -21.37 2.27 17.34
N ALA A 151 -22.00 3.08 16.50
CA ALA A 151 -21.88 4.54 16.52
C ALA A 151 -21.79 5.14 17.93
N GLY A 152 -20.62 5.64 18.30
CA GLY A 152 -20.48 6.52 19.47
C GLY A 152 -19.13 6.59 20.14
N ASP A 153 -18.25 5.61 19.93
CA ASP A 153 -17.02 5.51 20.73
C ASP A 153 -15.77 5.97 19.94
N GLY A 154 -15.91 6.09 18.61
CA GLY A 154 -14.80 6.44 17.75
C GLY A 154 -13.84 5.27 17.61
N TYR A 155 -12.70 5.48 16.96
CA TYR A 155 -11.66 4.45 16.87
C TYR A 155 -10.31 5.10 16.65
N LEU A 156 -9.27 4.45 17.16
CA LEU A 156 -7.88 4.87 17.05
C LEU A 156 -7.11 3.81 16.28
N LEU A 157 -6.55 4.20 15.14
CA LEU A 157 -5.82 3.29 14.25
C LEU A 157 -4.34 3.63 14.23
N ASP A 158 -3.49 2.61 14.22
CA ASP A 158 -2.05 2.76 14.01
C ASP A 158 -1.47 1.53 13.28
N ASP A 159 -0.18 1.59 12.97
CA ASP A 159 0.64 0.47 12.50
C ASP A 159 0.04 -0.27 11.29
N PHE A 160 -0.31 0.47 10.23
CA PHE A 160 -0.82 -0.15 9.01
C PHE A 160 0.31 -0.87 8.27
N GLN A 161 0.28 -2.20 8.31
CA GLN A 161 1.24 -3.05 7.63
C GLN A 161 0.61 -3.72 6.40
N TYR A 162 1.21 -3.51 5.23
CA TYR A 162 0.75 -4.09 3.97
C TYR A 162 1.91 -4.42 3.04
N THR A 163 1.66 -5.25 2.03
CA THR A 163 2.65 -5.51 0.96
C THR A 163 2.08 -5.08 -0.37
N VAL A 164 2.75 -4.15 -1.04
CA VAL A 164 2.32 -3.69 -2.36
C VAL A 164 2.51 -4.81 -3.37
N THR A 165 1.44 -5.21 -4.04
CA THR A 165 1.54 -6.07 -5.21
C THR A 165 1.95 -5.20 -6.39
N ALA A 166 3.23 -5.30 -6.77
CA ALA A 166 3.77 -4.59 -7.92
C ALA A 166 2.89 -4.87 -9.15
N VAL A 167 2.28 -3.81 -9.69
CA VAL A 167 1.61 -3.87 -10.99
C VAL A 167 2.73 -3.83 -12.04
N PRO A 168 2.97 -4.89 -12.83
CA PRO A 168 3.94 -4.80 -13.90
C PRO A 168 3.47 -3.72 -14.87
N GLU A 169 4.21 -2.61 -14.96
CA GLU A 169 3.85 -1.55 -15.90
C GLU A 169 3.80 -2.11 -17.32
N PRO A 170 2.63 -2.13 -17.99
CA PRO A 170 2.51 -2.70 -19.33
C PRO A 170 3.40 -1.99 -20.35
N ALA A 171 3.67 -0.70 -20.12
CA ALA A 171 4.47 0.15 -20.98
C ALA A 171 5.97 -0.19 -20.91
N THR A 172 6.51 -0.57 -19.75
CA THR A 172 7.93 -0.89 -19.61
C THR A 172 8.31 -2.12 -20.42
N TRP A 173 7.46 -3.15 -20.39
CA TRP A 173 7.64 -4.35 -21.21
C TRP A 173 7.47 -4.04 -22.69
N ALA A 174 6.43 -3.27 -23.05
CA ALA A 174 6.22 -2.87 -24.43
C ALA A 174 7.40 -2.06 -24.98
N LEU A 175 7.93 -1.08 -24.22
CA LEU A 175 9.07 -0.26 -24.61
C LEU A 175 10.38 -1.06 -24.63
N MET A 176 10.57 -2.00 -23.71
CA MET A 176 11.75 -2.86 -23.69
C MET A 176 11.74 -3.82 -24.87
N LEU A 177 10.60 -4.45 -25.17
CA LEU A 177 10.43 -5.30 -26.34
C LEU A 177 10.56 -4.52 -27.64
N PHE A 178 10.00 -3.30 -27.70
CA PHE A 178 10.12 -2.43 -28.87
C PHE A 178 11.56 -1.96 -29.07
N GLY A 179 12.26 -1.58 -27.99
CA GLY A 179 13.65 -1.17 -28.02
C GLY A 179 14.59 -2.30 -28.44
N LEU A 180 14.45 -3.49 -27.83
CA LEU A 180 15.25 -4.66 -28.19
C LEU A 180 14.90 -5.19 -29.58
N GLY A 181 13.62 -5.26 -29.92
CA GLY A 181 13.14 -5.65 -31.25
C GLY A 181 13.62 -4.70 -32.33
N GLY A 182 13.62 -3.40 -32.07
CA GLY A 182 14.17 -2.38 -32.96
C GLY A 182 15.67 -2.56 -33.20
N LEU A 183 16.46 -2.81 -32.15
CA LEU A 183 17.90 -3.04 -32.25
C LEU A 183 18.24 -4.31 -33.05
N VAL A 184 17.51 -5.40 -32.83
CA VAL A 184 17.66 -6.65 -33.60
C VAL A 184 17.32 -6.43 -35.07
N SER A 185 16.22 -5.73 -35.36
CA SER A 185 15.76 -5.43 -36.72
C SER A 185 16.79 -4.61 -37.52
N ILE A 186 17.41 -3.61 -36.87
CA ILE A 186 18.47 -2.79 -37.46
C ILE A 186 19.73 -3.61 -37.71
N HIS A 187 20.09 -4.54 -36.82
CA HIS A 187 21.27 -5.39 -36.98
C HIS A 187 21.13 -6.37 -38.16
N HIS A 188 19.94 -6.93 -38.39
CA HIS A 188 19.68 -7.82 -39.53
C HIS A 188 19.79 -7.09 -40.89
N ARG A 189 19.32 -5.84 -40.98
CA ARG A 189 19.41 -5.04 -42.22
C ARG A 189 20.85 -4.75 -42.65
N LYS A 190 21.79 -4.63 -41.73
CA LYS A 190 23.19 -4.37 -42.08
C LYS A 190 23.93 -5.60 -42.62
N ARG A 191 23.44 -6.83 -42.33
CA ARG A 191 24.04 -8.07 -42.83
C ARG A 191 23.58 -8.44 -44.24
N THR A 192 22.37 -8.04 -44.65
CA THR A 192 21.86 -8.30 -46.01
C THR A 192 22.37 -7.32 -47.07
N VAL A 193 22.97 -6.19 -46.68
CA VAL A 193 23.49 -5.17 -47.61
C VAL A 193 25.00 -5.35 -47.90
N GLN A 194 25.68 -6.28 -47.23
CA GLN A 194 27.13 -6.55 -47.42
C GLN A 194 27.44 -7.92 -48.08
N ALA A 195 26.47 -8.54 -48.75
CA ALA A 195 26.66 -9.71 -49.61
C ALA A 195 26.38 -9.34 -51.06
#